data_AF-X1FQS5-F1
#
_entry.id   AF-X1FQS5-F1
#
_cell.length_a   1.000
_cell.length_b   1.000
_cell.length_c   1.000
_cell.angle_alpha   90.00
_cell.angle_beta   90.00
_cell.angle_gamma   90.00
#
_symmetry.space_group_name_H-M   'P 1'
#
loop_
_entity.id
_entity.type
_entity.pdbx_description
1 polymer ?
#
loop_
_entity_poly.entity_id
_entity_poly.type
_entity_poly.pdbx_seq_one_letter_code
_entity_poly.pdbx_strand_id
1 'polypeptide(L)'
;MLARPRRSAVVLVSAVLVLAVADPARGEVSRDEVLAALKSGLKRLAELQQEDGSWRAAGAQGKDEYVVGRTALATRAAMRSHAVGAAKVYNQGLEFILRQQQD
;
A
#
# COMPACT_ATOMS: atom_id res chain seq x y z
N MET A 1 -52.06 1.16 19.14
CA MET A 1 -51.06 2.17 18.75
C MET A 1 -50.38 2.71 20.00
N LEU A 2 -49.15 2.28 20.29
CA LEU A 2 -48.29 2.83 21.35
C LEU A 2 -46.85 2.86 20.84
N ALA A 3 -46.33 4.08 20.64
CA ALA A 3 -44.97 4.32 20.16
C ALA A 3 -43.95 4.08 21.28
N ARG A 4 -42.96 3.21 21.02
CA ARG A 4 -41.84 2.97 21.95
C ARG A 4 -40.79 4.09 21.85
N PRO A 5 -40.23 4.56 22.99
CA PRO A 5 -39.33 5.70 23.02
C PRO A 5 -37.91 5.38 22.52
N ARG A 6 -37.38 6.33 21.76
CA ARG A 6 -36.06 6.40 21.09
C ARG A 6 -34.87 6.43 22.09
N ARG A 7 -34.64 5.35 22.85
CA ARG A 7 -33.54 5.27 23.84
C ARG A 7 -32.17 4.91 23.25
N SER A 8 -32.08 4.56 21.97
CA SER A 8 -30.82 4.16 21.33
C SER A 8 -29.91 5.32 20.92
N ALA A 9 -30.42 6.56 20.85
CA ALA A 9 -29.64 7.71 20.37
C ALA A 9 -28.64 8.23 21.42
N VAL A 10 -28.95 8.08 22.72
CA VAL A 10 -28.11 8.65 23.80
C VAL A 10 -26.81 7.87 23.98
N VAL A 11 -26.83 6.55 23.82
CA VAL A 11 -25.63 5.69 23.97
C VAL A 11 -24.60 5.97 22.87
N LEU A 12 -25.08 6.29 21.65
CA LEU A 12 -24.21 6.55 20.51
C LEU A 12 -23.45 7.87 20.64
N VAL A 13 -24.07 8.90 21.23
CA VAL A 13 -23.43 10.21 21.45
C VAL A 13 -22.34 10.13 22.51
N SER A 14 -22.53 9.34 23.58
CA SER A 14 -21.53 9.15 24.62
C SER A 14 -20.28 8.41 24.11
N ALA A 15 -20.44 7.43 23.22
CA ALA A 15 -19.31 6.72 22.61
C ALA A 15 -18.47 7.63 21.70
N VAL A 16 -19.10 8.56 20.98
CA VAL A 16 -18.41 9.54 20.13
C VAL A 16 -17.63 10.56 20.96
N LEU A 17 -18.16 10.98 22.12
CA LEU A 17 -17.44 11.89 23.03
C LEU A 17 -16.20 11.23 23.68
N VAL A 18 -16.24 9.94 24.00
CA VAL A 18 -15.06 9.21 24.52
C VAL A 18 -13.97 9.09 23.44
N LEU A 19 -14.33 8.91 22.17
CA LEU A 19 -13.38 8.93 21.05
C LEU A 19 -12.83 10.33 20.74
N ALA A 20 -13.54 11.40 21.10
CA ALA A 20 -13.05 12.77 20.93
C ALA A 20 -12.00 13.18 21.99
N VAL A 21 -11.97 12.48 23.14
CA VAL A 21 -11.02 12.69 24.24
C VAL A 21 -9.88 11.66 24.23
N ALA A 22 -9.95 10.65 23.35
CA ALA A 22 -8.81 9.79 23.07
C ALA A 22 -7.77 10.61 22.29
N ASP A 23 -6.85 11.18 23.07
CA ASP A 23 -5.59 11.79 22.68
C ASP A 23 -5.12 11.30 21.31
N PRO A 24 -4.97 12.18 20.29
CA PRO A 24 -4.14 11.82 19.17
C PRO A 24 -2.72 11.74 19.72
N ALA A 25 -2.32 10.58 20.22
CA ALA A 25 -0.93 10.15 20.23
C ALA A 25 -0.46 9.97 18.78
N ARG A 26 -0.61 11.02 17.97
CA ARG A 26 0.07 11.23 16.71
C ARG A 26 1.46 11.69 17.12
N GLY A 27 2.34 10.73 17.39
CA GLY A 27 3.78 11.02 17.34
C GLY A 27 4.03 11.78 16.04
N GLU A 28 4.62 12.96 16.15
CA GLU A 28 4.95 13.81 15.01
C GLU A 28 5.90 13.06 14.09
N VAL A 29 5.36 12.30 13.13
CA VAL A 29 6.19 11.62 12.14
C VAL A 29 6.89 12.71 11.35
N SER A 30 8.19 12.82 11.53
CA SER A 30 8.98 13.84 10.88
C SER A 30 9.04 13.55 9.38
N ARG A 31 9.23 14.59 8.57
CA ARG A 31 9.45 14.45 7.12
C ARG A 31 10.59 13.46 6.83
N ASP A 32 11.64 13.48 7.65
CA ASP A 32 12.80 12.63 7.48
C ASP A 32 12.49 11.15 7.74
N GLU A 33 11.62 10.85 8.71
CA GLU A 33 11.12 9.50 8.95
C GLU A 33 10.29 8.98 7.78
N VAL A 34 9.43 9.82 7.20
CA VAL A 34 8.66 9.44 5.99
C VAL A 34 9.60 9.16 4.83
N LEU A 35 10.61 10.00 4.61
CA LEU A 35 11.60 9.80 3.54
C LEU A 35 12.43 8.53 3.78
N ALA A 36 12.82 8.25 5.02
CA ALA A 36 13.51 7.02 5.39
C ALA A 36 12.65 5.78 5.14
N ALA A 37 11.37 5.83 5.52
CA ALA A 37 10.41 4.76 5.28
C ALA A 37 10.19 4.51 3.77
N LEU A 38 10.06 5.57 2.97
CA LEU A 38 9.96 5.47 1.51
C LEU A 38 11.20 4.84 0.89
N LYS A 39 12.40 5.28 1.31
CA LYS A 39 13.67 4.72 0.83
C LYS A 39 13.80 3.24 1.19
N SER A 40 13.43 2.87 2.42
CA SER A 40 13.41 1.48 2.88
C SER A 40 12.41 0.63 2.08
N GLY A 41 11.19 1.14 1.88
CA GLY A 41 10.16 0.46 1.10
C GLY A 41 10.56 0.22 -0.36
N LEU A 42 11.19 1.20 -1.01
CA LEU A 42 11.70 1.05 -2.38
C LEU A 42 12.83 0.04 -2.49
N LYS A 43 13.76 0.06 -1.53
CA LYS A 43 14.81 -0.97 -1.45
C LYS A 43 14.17 -2.36 -1.32
N ARG A 44 13.17 -2.49 -0.45
CA ARG A 44 12.44 -3.75 -0.26
C ARG A 44 11.69 -4.19 -1.52
N LEU A 45 11.07 -3.26 -2.25
CA LEU A 45 10.45 -3.57 -3.55
C LEU A 45 11.47 -4.12 -4.54
N ALA A 46 12.66 -3.53 -4.62
CA ALA A 46 13.74 -4.02 -5.49
C ALA A 46 14.20 -5.44 -5.12
N GLU A 47 14.32 -5.74 -3.82
CA GLU A 47 14.70 -7.07 -3.33
C GLU A 47 13.64 -8.15 -3.60
N LEU A 48 12.36 -7.76 -3.65
CA LEU A 48 11.25 -8.68 -3.87
C LEU A 48 10.90 -8.86 -5.36
N GLN A 49 11.48 -8.03 -6.23
CA GLN A 49 11.28 -8.16 -7.67
C GLN A 49 11.89 -9.48 -8.15
N GLN A 50 11.11 -10.25 -8.90
CA GLN A 50 11.57 -11.50 -9.49
C GLN A 50 12.52 -11.23 -10.67
N GLU A 51 13.27 -12.24 -11.10
CA GLU A 51 14.20 -12.11 -12.24
C GLU A 51 13.49 -11.71 -13.54
N ASP A 52 12.23 -12.13 -13.72
CA ASP A 52 11.41 -11.78 -14.87
C ASP A 52 10.86 -10.34 -14.84
N GLY A 53 11.08 -9.60 -13.74
CA GLY A 53 10.61 -8.25 -13.50
C GLY A 53 9.28 -8.15 -12.74
N SER A 54 8.64 -9.27 -12.40
CA SER A 54 7.32 -9.30 -11.75
C SER A 54 7.36 -9.19 -10.22
N TRP A 55 6.22 -8.81 -9.63
CA TRP A 55 5.95 -8.95 -8.19
C TRP A 55 4.80 -9.92 -7.94
N ARG A 56 5.14 -11.04 -7.31
CA ARG A 56 4.21 -12.12 -6.94
C ARG A 56 3.90 -12.09 -5.45
N ALA A 57 2.76 -12.66 -5.07
CA ALA A 57 2.48 -12.86 -3.64
C ALA A 57 3.50 -13.83 -3.03
N ALA A 58 3.87 -13.60 -1.77
CA ALA A 58 4.66 -14.55 -1.02
C ALA A 58 3.91 -15.89 -0.92
N GLY A 59 4.56 -16.97 -1.36
CA GLY A 59 3.95 -18.31 -1.36
C GLY A 59 3.02 -18.61 -2.53
N ALA A 60 2.91 -17.74 -3.54
CA ALA A 60 2.18 -18.05 -4.76
C ALA A 60 2.87 -19.20 -5.53
N GLN A 61 2.36 -20.42 -5.39
CA GLN A 61 2.73 -21.56 -6.23
C GLN A 61 1.78 -21.63 -7.42
N GLY A 62 2.24 -21.23 -8.61
CA GLY A 62 1.48 -21.36 -9.87
C GLY A 62 1.09 -20.03 -10.53
N LYS A 63 -0.04 -20.03 -11.25
CA LYS A 63 -0.58 -18.84 -11.93
C LYS A 63 -1.09 -17.84 -10.89
N ASP A 64 -0.39 -16.72 -10.80
CA ASP A 64 -0.73 -15.64 -9.90
C ASP A 64 -1.59 -14.61 -10.63
N GLU A 65 -2.91 -14.69 -10.45
CA GLU A 65 -3.93 -13.92 -11.21
C GLU A 65 -3.72 -12.40 -11.17
N TYR A 66 -3.07 -11.89 -10.12
CA TYR A 66 -2.87 -10.46 -9.89
C TYR A 66 -1.43 -10.00 -10.13
N VAL A 67 -0.59 -10.84 -10.75
CA VAL A 67 0.84 -10.53 -11.00
C VAL A 67 1.01 -9.23 -11.80
N VAL A 68 0.20 -9.03 -12.84
CA VAL A 68 0.27 -7.82 -13.68
C VAL A 68 -0.12 -6.58 -12.88
N GLY A 69 -1.21 -6.65 -12.12
CA GLY A 69 -1.69 -5.52 -11.31
C GLY A 69 -0.70 -5.11 -10.22
N ARG A 70 -0.13 -6.07 -9.49
CA ARG A 70 0.91 -5.78 -8.48
C ARG A 70 2.17 -5.21 -9.12
N THR A 71 2.58 -5.77 -10.25
CA THR A 71 3.76 -5.27 -10.98
C THR A 71 3.53 -3.84 -11.46
N ALA A 72 2.35 -3.50 -11.99
CA ALA A 72 2.02 -2.13 -12.39
C ALA A 72 2.06 -1.14 -11.22
N LEU A 73 1.56 -1.52 -10.04
CA LEU A 73 1.62 -0.68 -8.84
C LEU A 73 3.06 -0.46 -8.37
N ALA A 74 3.87 -1.52 -8.31
CA ALA A 74 5.27 -1.43 -7.91
C ALA A 74 6.09 -0.57 -8.90
N THR A 75 5.90 -0.79 -10.21
CA THR A 75 6.52 0.02 -11.28
C THR A 75 6.15 1.49 -11.15
N ARG A 76 4.86 1.81 -10.89
CA ARG A 76 4.41 3.18 -10.69
C ARG A 76 5.03 3.84 -9.45
N ALA A 77 5.20 3.08 -8.37
CA ALA A 77 5.87 3.56 -7.16
C ALA A 77 7.35 3.88 -7.43
N ALA A 78 8.04 3.03 -8.20
CA ALA A 78 9.43 3.25 -8.60
C ALA A 78 9.61 4.43 -9.56
N MET A 79 8.66 4.66 -10.48
CA MET A 79 8.71 5.75 -11.48
C MET A 79 8.89 7.14 -10.86
N ARG A 80 8.28 7.39 -9.70
CA ARG A 80 8.36 8.69 -9.00
C ARG A 80 9.53 8.79 -8.03
N SER A 81 10.37 7.77 -7.96
CA SER A 81 11.45 7.70 -6.99
C SER A 81 12.79 8.10 -7.62
N HIS A 82 13.54 8.93 -6.89
CA HIS A 82 14.95 9.23 -7.18
C HIS A 82 15.91 8.31 -6.41
N ALA A 83 15.42 7.25 -5.78
CA ALA A 83 16.27 6.31 -5.05
C ALA A 83 17.17 5.52 -6.01
N VAL A 84 18.40 5.26 -5.57
CA VAL A 84 19.35 4.40 -6.30
C VAL A 84 18.72 3.04 -6.55
N GLY A 85 18.70 2.61 -7.82
CA GLY A 85 18.08 1.35 -8.25
C GLY A 85 16.61 1.46 -8.69
N ALA A 86 15.92 2.58 -8.42
CA ALA A 86 14.52 2.76 -8.83
C ALA A 86 14.34 2.68 -10.36
N ALA A 87 15.29 3.19 -11.13
CA ALA A 87 15.25 3.11 -12.60
C ALA A 87 15.30 1.65 -13.10
N LYS A 88 16.12 0.80 -12.48
CA LYS A 88 16.20 -0.63 -12.83
C LYS A 88 14.87 -1.32 -12.52
N VAL A 89 14.35 -1.09 -11.31
CA VAL A 89 13.07 -1.64 -10.83
C VAL A 89 11.93 -1.26 -11.79
N TYR A 90 11.88 0.02 -12.17
CA TYR A 90 10.92 0.55 -13.12
C TYR A 90 11.04 -0.11 -14.50
N ASN A 91 12.25 -0.15 -15.09
CA ASN A 91 12.45 -0.69 -16.44
C ASN A 91 12.08 -2.18 -16.52
N GLN A 92 12.52 -3.00 -15.56
CA GLN A 92 12.22 -4.43 -15.54
C GLN A 92 10.73 -4.71 -15.34
N GLY A 93 10.07 -3.94 -14.47
CA GLY A 93 8.63 -4.06 -14.26
C GLY A 93 7.82 -3.62 -15.48
N LEU A 94 8.27 -2.58 -16.19
CA LEU A 94 7.66 -2.13 -17.44
C LEU A 94 7.81 -3.19 -18.55
N GLU A 95 9.00 -3.76 -18.71
CA GLU A 95 9.25 -4.84 -19.67
C GLU A 95 8.39 -6.08 -19.42
N PHE A 96 8.17 -6.43 -18.14
CA PHE A 96 7.25 -7.52 -17.80
C PHE A 96 5.82 -7.20 -18.26
N ILE A 97 5.30 -6.00 -17.94
CA ILE A 97 3.95 -5.59 -18.31
C ILE A 97 3.76 -5.57 -19.84
N LEU A 98 4.74 -5.06 -20.57
CA LEU A 98 4.70 -5.01 -22.04
C LEU A 98 4.64 -6.42 -22.66
N ARG A 99 5.40 -7.38 -22.12
CA ARG A 99 5.32 -8.78 -22.58
C ARG A 99 3.93 -9.38 -22.39
N GLN A 100 3.27 -9.07 -21.27
CA GLN A 100 1.90 -9.55 -20.97
C GLN A 100 0.80 -8.93 -21.86
N GLN A 101 1.10 -7.91 -22.67
CA GLN A 101 0.15 -7.35 -23.64
C GLN A 101 0.28 -7.98 -25.04
N GLN A 102 1.37 -8.71 -25.30
CA GLN A 102 1.64 -9.36 -26.58
C GLN A 102 1.16 -10.82 -26.60
N ASP A 103 0.96 -11.41 -25.42
CA ASP A 103 0.38 -12.72 -25.18
C ASP A 103 -1.17 -12.65 -25.14
#